data_AF-A0A0U1CWA1-F1
#
_entry.id   AF-A0A0U1CWA1-F1
#
_cell.length_a   1.000
_cell.length_b   1.000
_cell.length_c   1.000
_cell.angle_alpha   90.00
_cell.angle_beta   90.00
_cell.angle_gamma   90.00
#
_symmetry.space_group_name_H-M   'P 1'
#
loop_
_entity.id
_entity.type
_entity.pdbx_description
1 polymer ?
#
loop_
_entity_poly.entity_id
_entity_poly.type
_entity_poly.pdbx_seq_one_letter_code
_entity_poly.pdbx_strand_id
1 'polypeptide(L)' 'MPTKSILRHVHVETPRTNHPRKCAAHRSGKSAHLILSGDTHLVVVEGDTTFRYCRETAAEVLDRAQSQLDDLRQQLGI' A
#
# COMPACT_ATOMS: atom_id res chain seq x y z
N MET A 1 -1.97 -12.54 22.70
CA MET A 1 -1.46 -12.09 21.38
C MET A 1 -1.32 -10.57 21.44
N PRO A 2 -0.12 -9.98 21.26
CA PRO A 2 -0.02 -8.53 21.23
C PRO A 2 -0.80 -8.03 20.02
N THR A 3 -1.75 -7.12 20.25
CA THR A 3 -2.52 -6.45 19.20
C THR A 3 -1.52 -5.69 18.34
N LYS A 4 -1.07 -6.31 17.24
CA LYS A 4 -0.17 -5.67 16.28
C LYS A 4 -0.87 -4.39 15.84
N SER A 5 -0.23 -3.24 16.06
CA SER A 5 -0.77 -1.94 15.69
C SER A 5 -0.92 -1.88 14.18
N ILE A 6 -2.10 -2.25 13.66
CA ILE A 6 -2.46 -2.29 12.22
C ILE A 6 -2.11 -0.96 11.53
N LEU A 7 -2.23 0.17 12.24
CA LEU A 7 -1.90 1.50 11.73
C LEU A 7 -0.40 1.71 11.39
N ARG A 8 0.51 0.87 11.92
CA ARG A 8 1.93 0.90 11.50
C ARG A 8 2.16 0.16 10.18
N HIS A 9 1.20 -0.65 9.76
CA HIS A 9 1.30 -1.48 8.57
C HIS A 9 0.82 -0.78 7.30
N VAL A 10 0.08 0.33 7.41
CA VAL A 10 -0.38 1.10 6.23
C VAL A 10 -0.26 2.59 6.53
N HIS A 11 0.50 3.31 5.71
CA HIS A 11 0.62 4.77 5.82
C HIS A 11 0.92 5.40 4.46
N VAL A 12 0.79 6.72 4.39
CA VAL A 12 1.16 7.50 3.21
C VAL A 12 2.52 8.13 3.44
N GLU A 13 3.42 8.02 2.46
CA GLU A 13 4.74 8.64 2.49
C GLU A 13 4.90 9.56 1.26
N THR A 14 5.68 10.63 1.42
CA THR A 14 6.18 11.44 0.30
C THR A 14 7.71 11.49 0.40
N PRO A 15 8.46 10.85 -0.51
CA PRO A 15 9.89 10.74 -0.41
C PRO A 15 10.52 12.14 -0.46
N ARG A 16 11.22 12.50 0.62
CA ARG A 16 12.01 13.74 0.69
C ARG A 16 13.38 13.62 0.03
N THR A 17 13.77 12.40 -0.33
CA THR A 17 15.05 12.10 -0.97
C THR A 17 14.82 11.76 -2.44
N ASN A 18 15.78 12.10 -3.29
CA ASN A 18 15.77 11.75 -4.71
C ASN A 18 16.02 10.27 -5.00
N HIS A 19 15.96 9.38 -3.99
CA HIS A 19 16.12 7.95 -4.22
C HIS A 19 14.81 7.37 -4.75
N PRO A 20 14.75 7.00 -6.05
CA PRO A 20 13.52 6.47 -6.62
C PRO A 20 13.12 5.16 -5.94
N ARG A 21 11.82 4.98 -5.74
CA ARG A 21 11.24 3.74 -5.20
C ARG A 21 10.49 3.02 -6.31
N LYS A 22 10.52 1.69 -6.33
CA LYS A 22 9.73 0.92 -7.30
C LYS A 22 8.29 0.81 -6.81
N CYS A 23 7.34 1.10 -7.69
CA CYS A 23 5.94 0.75 -7.44
C CYS A 23 5.79 -0.78 -7.39
N ALA A 24 5.08 -1.30 -6.40
CA ALA A 24 4.86 -2.72 -6.21
C ALA A 24 3.88 -3.30 -7.24
N ALA A 25 2.89 -2.52 -7.68
CA ALA A 25 1.96 -2.91 -8.73
C ALA A 25 2.59 -2.83 -10.13
N HIS A 26 3.52 -1.89 -10.35
CA HIS A 26 4.12 -1.62 -11.65
C HIS A 26 5.63 -1.91 -11.66
N ARG A 27 6.02 -3.13 -11.30
CA ARG A 27 7.45 -3.54 -11.24
C ARG A 27 8.05 -3.84 -12.62
N SER A 28 7.23 -4.26 -13.58
CA SER A 28 7.64 -4.69 -14.91
C SER A 28 6.54 -4.43 -15.95
N GLY A 29 6.89 -4.47 -17.24
CA GLY A 29 5.96 -4.23 -18.34
C GLY A 29 5.87 -2.77 -18.80
N LYS A 30 4.86 -2.45 -19.61
CA LYS A 30 4.70 -1.13 -20.26
C LYS A 30 4.39 0.00 -19.27
N SER A 31 3.77 -0.32 -18.14
CA SER A 31 3.38 0.65 -17.11
C SER A 31 4.43 0.77 -15.99
N ALA A 32 5.58 0.11 -16.13
CA ALA A 32 6.62 0.10 -15.11
C ALA A 32 7.14 1.52 -14.84
N HIS A 33 7.14 1.92 -13.56
CA HIS A 33 7.59 3.24 -13.17
C HIS A 33 8.19 3.28 -11.77
N LEU A 34 8.84 4.41 -11.49
CA LEU A 34 9.42 4.73 -10.21
C LEU A 34 8.58 5.83 -9.56
N ILE A 35 8.41 5.71 -8.25
CA ILE A 35 7.88 6.76 -7.38
C ILE A 35 9.07 7.67 -7.08
N LEU A 36 8.95 8.94 -7.46
CA LEU A 36 10.03 9.92 -7.37
C LEU A 36 9.90 10.77 -6.11
N SER A 37 10.88 11.65 -5.88
CA SER A 37 10.79 12.61 -4.79
C SER A 37 9.63 13.58 -5.03
N GLY A 38 8.89 13.89 -3.96
CA GLY A 38 7.68 14.70 -4.04
C GLY A 38 6.41 13.92 -4.39
N ASP A 39 6.52 12.68 -4.87
CA ASP A 39 5.35 11.85 -5.16
C ASP A 39 4.79 11.23 -3.88
N THR A 40 3.53 11.54 -3.60
CA THR A 40 2.78 10.89 -2.51
C THR A 40 2.41 9.46 -2.93
N HIS A 41 2.74 8.48 -2.07
CA HIS A 41 2.51 7.07 -2.32
C HIS A 41 2.04 6.33 -1.07
N LEU A 42 1.36 5.21 -1.28
CA LEU A 42 0.90 4.33 -0.21
C LEU A 42 2.01 3.34 0.14
N VAL A 43 2.29 3.19 1.43
CA VAL A 43 3.24 2.22 1.97
C VAL A 43 2.46 1.19 2.77
N VAL A 44 2.66 -0.08 2.42
CA VAL A 44 2.09 -1.23 3.11
C VAL A 44 3.24 -2.10 3.61
N VAL A 45 3.26 -2.42 4.90
CA VAL A 45 4.27 -3.24 5.56
C VAL A 45 3.63 -4.56 5.98
N GLU A 46 4.02 -5.66 5.34
CA GLU A 46 3.56 -7.01 5.68
C GLU A 46 4.73 -7.82 6.21
N GLY A 47 4.71 -8.16 7.51
CA GLY A 47 5.86 -8.76 8.17
C GLY A 47 7.09 -7.86 8.05
N ASP A 48 8.16 -8.40 7.48
CA ASP A 48 9.43 -7.68 7.23
C ASP A 48 9.51 -7.07 5.82
N THR A 49 8.44 -7.18 5.01
CA THR A 49 8.41 -6.70 3.63
C THR A 49 7.66 -5.39 3.52
N THR A 50 8.26 -4.40 2.85
CA THR A 50 7.61 -3.11 2.55
C THR A 50 7.23 -3.02 1.08
N PHE A 51 5.94 -2.88 0.81
CA PHE A 51 5.36 -2.60 -0.50
C PHE A 51 5.03 -1.12 -0.62
N ARG A 52 5.25 -0.55 -1.80
CA ARG A 52 5.01 0.87 -2.09
C ARG A 52 4.16 0.97 -3.35
N TYR A 53 3.03 1.64 -3.30
CA TYR A 53 2.09 1.77 -4.40
C TYR A 53 1.96 3.23 -4.81
N CYS A 54 2.03 3.50 -6.10
CA CYS A 54 1.85 4.87 -6.59
C CYS A 54 0.42 5.32 -6.35
N ARG A 55 0.17 6.62 -6.48
CA ARG A 55 -1.16 7.20 -6.26
C ARG A 55 -2.27 6.50 -7.05
N GLU A 56 -2.02 6.14 -8.30
CA GLU A 56 -3.00 5.51 -9.19
C GLU A 56 -3.45 4.14 -8.66
N THR A 57 -2.50 3.31 -8.21
CA THR A 57 -2.80 1.95 -7.72
C THR A 57 -3.11 1.92 -6.23
N ALA A 58 -2.83 2.99 -5.49
CA ALA A 58 -3.18 3.09 -4.08
C ALA A 58 -4.70 2.97 -3.88
N ALA A 59 -5.50 3.60 -4.74
CA ALA A 59 -6.97 3.51 -4.68
C ALA A 59 -7.44 2.06 -4.83
N GLU A 60 -6.97 1.35 -5.86
CA GLU A 60 -7.34 -0.05 -6.11
C GLU A 60 -6.99 -0.98 -4.94
N VAL A 61 -5.82 -0.76 -4.32
CA VAL A 61 -5.40 -1.53 -3.14
C VAL A 61 -6.31 -1.26 -1.94
N LEU A 62 -6.68 0.00 -1.71
CA LEU A 62 -7.57 0.37 -0.60
C LEU A 62 -9.00 -0.14 -0.83
N ASP A 63 -9.52 -0.06 -2.06
CA ASP A 63 -10.84 -0.57 -2.43
C ASP A 63 -10.92 -2.08 -2.24
N ARG A 64 -9.88 -2.80 -2.66
CA ARG A 64 -9.79 -4.26 -2.44
C ARG A 64 -9.74 -4.59 -0.94
N ALA A 65 -8.95 -3.85 -0.15
CA ALA A 65 -8.87 -4.05 1.28
C ALA A 65 -10.22 -3.78 1.97
N GLN A 66 -10.96 -2.77 1.53
CA GLN A 66 -12.29 -2.45 2.02
C GLN A 66 -13.28 -3.58 1.70
N SER A 67 -13.29 -4.09 0.46
CA SER A 67 -14.13 -5.23 0.07
C SER A 67 -13.84 -6.47 0.91
N GLN A 68 -12.57 -6.80 1.14
CA GLN A 68 -12.19 -7.95 1.97
C GLN A 68 -12.59 -7.77 3.44
N LEU A 69 -12.53 -6.54 3.95
CA LEU A 69 -12.99 -6.22 5.29
C LEU A 69 -14.50 -6.38 5.42
N ASP A 70 -15.26 -5.97 4.40
CA ASP A 70 -16.71 -6.07 4.40
C ASP A 70 -17.17 -7.54 4.27
N ASP A 71 -16.50 -8.33 3.43
CA ASP A 71 -16.72 -9.79 3.37
C ASP A 71 -16.45 -10.46 4.73
N LEU A 72 -15.37 -10.06 5.42
CA LEU A 72 -15.04 -10.57 6.73
C LEU A 72 -16.08 -10.18 7.78
N ARG A 73 -16.54 -8.92 7.77
CA ARG A 73 -17.60 -8.44 8.66
C ARG A 73 -18.88 -9.23 8.46
N GLN A 74 -19.27 -9.46 7.22
CA GLN A 74 -20.43 -10.28 6.87
C GLN A 74 -20.30 -11.72 7.40
N GLN A 75 -19.12 -12.35 7.27
CA GLN A 75 -18.86 -13.69 7.81
C GLN A 75 -18.92 -13.74 9.34
N LEU A 76 -18.53 -12.64 10.01
CA LEU A 76 -18.60 -12.51 11.46
C LEU A 76 -20.00 -12.11 11.96
N GLY A 77 -20.94 -11.80 11.06
CA GLY A 77 -22.28 -11.32 11.39
C GLY A 77 -22.30 -9.92 11.99
N ILE A 78 -21.32 -9.08 11.64
CA ILE A 78 -21.18 -7.67 12.06
C ILE A 78 -21.56 -6.75 10.88
#